data_AF-A0A1Y3TWF9-F1
#
_entry.id   AF-A0A1Y3TWF9-F1
#
_cell.length_a   1.000
_cell.length_b   1.000
_cell.length_c   1.000
_cell.angle_alpha   90.00
_cell.angle_beta   90.00
_cell.angle_gamma   90.00
#
_symmetry.space_group_name_H-M   'P 1'
#
loop_
_entity.id
_entity.type
_entity.pdbx_description
1 polymer ?
#
loop_
_entity_poly.entity_id
_entity_poly.type
_entity_poly.pdbx_seq_one_letter_code
_entity_poly.pdbx_strand_id
1 'polypeptide(L)' 'MANSLAHTKWVCKYHIVFTPKYRRKIIYYELRADIQKIIKDLCKWKGVEII' A
#
# COMPACT_ATOMS: atom_id res chain seq x y z
N MET A 1 13.33 7.27 -7.81
CA MET A 1 14.55 7.69 -7.10
C MET A 1 15.06 6.49 -6.30
N ALA A 2 16.37 6.25 -6.28
CA ALA A 2 16.94 5.16 -5.50
C ALA A 2 17.27 5.66 -4.09
N ASN A 3 16.88 4.90 -3.07
CA ASN A 3 17.20 5.21 -1.68
C ASN A 3 18.66 4.83 -1.40
N SER A 4 19.32 5.56 -0.51
CA SER A 4 20.74 5.33 -0.20
C SER A 4 21.06 5.54 1.27
N LEU A 5 21.89 4.65 1.82
CA LEU A 5 22.62 4.77 3.08
C LEU A 5 24.12 4.84 2.78
N ALA A 6 24.94 5.04 3.82
CA ALA A 6 26.39 5.18 3.71
C ALA A 6 27.08 4.08 2.86
N HIS A 7 26.55 2.86 2.87
CA HIS A 7 27.15 1.72 2.16
C HIS A 7 26.16 0.92 1.30
N THR A 8 24.92 1.39 1.13
CA THR A 8 23.88 0.64 0.40
C THR A 8 23.02 1.57 -0.43
N LYS A 9 22.72 1.18 -1.68
CA LYS A 9 21.68 1.81 -2.50
C LYS A 9 20.63 0.77 -2.86
N TRP A 10 19.36 1.13 -2.83
CA TRP A 10 18.27 0.20 -3.13
C TRP A 10 17.07 0.88 -3.80
N VAL A 11 16.31 0.06 -4.55
CA VAL A 11 15.01 0.42 -5.10
C VAL A 11 14.04 -0.69 -4.72
N CYS A 12 13.21 -0.43 -3.72
CA CYS A 12 12.23 -1.38 -3.22
C CYS A 12 10.83 -0.95 -3.67
N LYS A 13 10.45 -1.32 -4.91
CA LYS A 13 9.11 -1.07 -5.45
C LYS A 13 8.38 -2.38 -5.62
N TYR A 14 7.16 -2.47 -5.08
CA TYR A 14 6.37 -3.69 -5.11
C TYR A 14 4.96 -3.39 -5.63
N HIS A 15 4.43 -4.28 -6.46
CA HIS A 15 3.02 -4.27 -6.84
C HIS A 15 2.25 -5.21 -5.91
N ILE A 16 1.47 -4.63 -4.99
CA ILE A 16 0.72 -5.37 -3.97
C ILE A 16 -0.76 -5.27 -4.30
N VAL A 17 -1.44 -6.40 -4.43
CA VAL A 17 -2.86 -6.48 -4.77
C VAL A 17 -3.60 -7.29 -3.70
N PHE A 18 -4.73 -6.74 -3.24
CA PHE A 18 -5.61 -7.40 -2.28
C PHE A 18 -6.90 -7.85 -2.96
N THR A 19 -7.37 -9.04 -2.61
CA THR A 19 -8.64 -9.60 -3.12
C THR A 19 -9.51 -10.01 -1.94
N PRO A 20 -10.83 -9.70 -1.95
CA PRO A 20 -11.73 -10.14 -0.89
C PRO A 20 -11.87 -11.66 -0.90
N LYS A 21 -12.14 -12.24 0.27
CA LYS A 21 -12.49 -13.66 0.39
C LYS A 21 -13.66 -13.98 -0.55
N TYR A 22 -13.52 -15.02 -1.37
CA TYR A 22 -14.47 -15.40 -2.42
C TYR A 22 -14.71 -14.36 -3.52
N ARG A 23 -13.81 -13.38 -3.72
CA ARG A 23 -13.92 -12.34 -4.76
C ARG A 23 -15.25 -11.56 -4.70
N ARG A 24 -15.83 -11.40 -3.51
CA ARG A 24 -17.07 -10.66 -3.30
C ARG A 24 -16.89 -9.20 -3.74
N LYS A 25 -17.87 -8.65 -4.48
CA LYS A 25 -17.82 -7.27 -4.97
C LYS A 25 -18.10 -6.19 -3.90
N ILE A 26 -18.22 -6.57 -2.63
CA ILE A 26 -18.56 -5.68 -1.50
C ILE A 26 -17.50 -4.58 -1.32
N ILE A 27 -16.23 -4.86 -1.65
CA ILE A 27 -15.12 -3.89 -1.57
C ILE A 27 -15.27 -2.69 -2.51
N TYR A 28 -16.07 -2.79 -3.59
CA TYR A 28 -16.12 -1.75 -4.63
C TYR A 28 -17.05 -0.58 -4.31
N TYR A 29 -17.88 -0.70 -3.27
CA TYR A 29 -18.89 0.30 -2.92
C TYR A 29 -18.45 1.08 -1.67
N GLU A 30 -19.25 1.06 -0.61
CA GLU A 30 -19.05 1.85 0.61
C GLU A 30 -17.70 1.58 1.28
N LEU A 31 -17.27 0.31 1.31
CA LEU A 31 -16.01 -0.10 1.94
C LEU A 31 -14.76 0.42 1.22
N ARG A 32 -14.87 0.86 -0.04
CA ARG A 32 -13.70 1.29 -0.84
C ARG A 32 -13.00 2.48 -0.19
N ALA A 33 -13.78 3.47 0.24
CA ALA A 33 -13.26 4.71 0.81
C ALA A 33 -12.54 4.46 2.14
N ASP A 34 -13.16 3.66 3.01
CA ASP A 34 -12.61 3.32 4.32
C ASP A 34 -11.34 2.48 4.21
N ILE A 35 -11.34 1.45 3.35
CA ILE A 35 -10.15 0.62 3.10
C ILE A 35 -9.01 1.48 2.57
N GLN A 36 -9.28 2.40 1.63
CA GLN A 36 -8.26 3.28 1.09
C GLN A 36 -7.68 4.20 2.17
N LYS A 37 -8.52 4.75 3.05
CA LYS A 37 -8.09 5.60 4.16
C LYS A 37 -7.20 4.82 5.14
N ILE A 38 -7.65 3.64 5.57
CA ILE A 38 -6.90 2.77 6.49
C ILE A 38 -5.52 2.41 5.90
N ILE A 39 -5.45 2.03 4.62
CA ILE A 39 -4.18 1.70 3.97
C ILE A 39 -3.24 2.91 3.93
N LYS A 40 -3.75 4.10 3.59
CA LYS A 40 -2.95 5.33 3.59
C LYS A 40 -2.42 5.68 4.97
N ASP A 41 -3.25 5.56 6.01
CA ASP A 41 -2.85 5.84 7.39
C ASP A 41 -1.77 4.84 7.87
N LEU A 42 -1.95 3.55 7.56
CA LEU A 42 -0.94 2.51 7.86
C LEU A 42 0.38 2.74 7.15
N CYS A 43 0.36 3.09 5.86
CA CYS A 43 1.57 3.41 5.10
C CYS A 43 2.27 4.65 5.67
N LYS A 44 1.51 5.67 6.06
CA LYS A 44 2.04 6.88 6.72
C LYS A 44 2.73 6.53 8.04
N TRP A 45 2.12 5.69 8.88
CA TRP A 45 2.71 5.28 10.16
C TRP A 45 3.98 4.44 9.99
N LYS A 46 4.04 3.58 8.96
CA LYS A 46 5.20 2.76 8.64
C LYS A 46 6.28 3.49 7.84
N GLY A 47 6.03 4.72 7.40
CA GLY A 47 6.95 5.47 6.54
C GLY A 47 7.10 4.87 5.13
N VAL A 48 6.07 4.18 4.64
CA VAL A 48 6.05 3.58 3.30
C VAL A 48 5.45 4.57 2.30
N GLU A 49 6.15 4.80 1.20
CA GLU A 49 5.66 5.62 0.10
C GLU A 49 4.73 4.80 -0.80
N ILE A 50 3.54 5.33 -1.08
CA ILE A 50 2.61 4.78 -2.07
C ILE A 50 2.92 5.47 -3.41
N ILE A 51 3.21 4.68 -4.45
CA ILE A 51 3.58 5.13 -5.80
C ILE A 51 2.38 4.99 -6.74
#